data_AF-A0A7S1GJQ0-F1
#
_entry.id   AF-A0A7S1GJQ0-F1
#
_cell.length_a   1.000
_cell.length_b   1.000
_cell.length_c   1.000
_cell.angle_alpha   90.00
_cell.angle_beta   90.00
_cell.angle_gamma   90.00
#
_symmetry.space_group_name_H-M   'P 1'
#
loop_
_entity.id
_entity.type
_entity.pdbx_description
1 polymer ?
#
loop_
_entity_poly.entity_id
_entity_poly.type
_entity_poly.pdbx_seq_one_letter_code
_entity_poly.pdbx_strand_id
1 'polypeptide(L)'
;NRYLPKANQEVTVIGMGCDKKDKGKYDPLPSDLYEVKLQVETWATCNDAYGNVHQHNDVCLTTTKDKCACEGDSGGPYLQKHPTKNKKLIQVGVQWFDGGCGSIAPVIGGRTWYIKDWILETRCRVSQYKQNLKCPRKYKTKASKVLEVG
;
A
#
# COMPACT_ATOMS: atom_id res chain seq x y z
N ASN A 1 -7.78 15.17 -8.81
CA ASN A 1 -8.66 14.60 -7.77
C ASN A 1 -7.91 13.65 -6.88
N ARG A 2 -8.03 13.89 -5.58
CA ARG A 2 -7.63 13.00 -4.48
C ARG A 2 -8.60 11.83 -4.45
N TYR A 3 -8.09 10.61 -4.56
CA TYR A 3 -8.89 9.42 -4.32
C TYR A 3 -8.52 8.87 -2.94
N LEU A 4 -9.51 8.77 -2.06
CA LEU A 4 -9.38 8.19 -0.74
C LEU A 4 -10.35 7.01 -0.64
N PRO A 5 -9.89 5.83 -0.20
CA PRO A 5 -10.78 4.74 0.14
C PRO A 5 -11.74 5.19 1.25
N LYS A 6 -13.02 4.90 1.08
CA LYS A 6 -14.10 5.15 2.05
C LYS A 6 -14.46 3.84 2.72
N ALA A 7 -15.01 3.93 3.94
CA ALA A 7 -15.50 2.77 4.68
C ALA A 7 -16.45 1.91 3.82
N ASN A 8 -16.39 0.58 4.01
CA ASN A 8 -17.13 -0.44 3.26
C ASN A 8 -16.77 -0.55 1.77
N GLN A 9 -15.69 0.07 1.31
CA GLN A 9 -15.16 -0.19 -0.03
C GLN A 9 -14.20 -1.37 -0.02
N GLU A 10 -14.34 -2.24 -1.01
CA GLU A 10 -13.45 -3.39 -1.17
C GLU A 10 -12.04 -2.94 -1.58
N VAL A 11 -11.03 -3.49 -0.91
CA VAL A 11 -9.61 -3.34 -1.21
C VAL A 11 -9.04 -4.73 -1.47
N THR A 12 -8.36 -4.87 -2.58
CA THR A 12 -7.59 -6.07 -2.91
C THR A 12 -6.19 -5.95 -2.29
N VAL A 13 -5.80 -6.94 -1.51
CA VAL A 13 -4.43 -7.11 -1.02
C VAL A 13 -3.84 -8.33 -1.72
N ILE A 14 -2.60 -8.21 -2.20
CA ILE A 14 -1.88 -9.30 -2.85
C ILE A 14 -0.55 -9.52 -2.14
N GLY A 15 -0.14 -10.77 -2.03
CA GLY A 15 1.16 -11.11 -1.48
C GLY A 15 1.30 -12.59 -1.14
N MET A 16 2.36 -12.91 -0.42
CA MET A 16 2.80 -14.26 -0.09
C MET A 16 3.02 -14.39 1.43
N GLY A 17 2.40 -13.50 2.22
CA GLY A 17 2.61 -13.35 3.65
C GLY A 17 1.69 -14.17 4.52
N CYS A 18 0.74 -14.89 3.94
CA CYS A 18 -0.18 -15.73 4.68
C CYS A 18 0.46 -17.03 5.13
N ASP A 19 1.26 -16.94 6.19
CA ASP A 19 1.56 -18.10 7.01
C ASP A 19 0.32 -18.57 7.77
N LYS A 20 0.26 -19.87 8.01
CA LYS A 20 -0.62 -20.44 9.03
C LYS A 20 0.26 -20.69 10.24
N LYS A 21 -0.11 -20.13 11.39
CA LYS A 21 0.47 -20.53 12.67
C LYS A 21 -0.19 -21.83 13.09
N ASP A 22 0.51 -22.96 12.98
CA ASP A 22 0.13 -24.20 13.67
C ASP A 22 1.05 -24.41 14.88
N LYS A 23 0.45 -24.49 16.08
CA LYS A 23 1.15 -24.78 17.35
C LYS A 23 2.43 -23.96 17.60
N GLY A 24 2.41 -22.67 17.25
CA GLY A 24 3.53 -21.77 17.48
C GLY A 24 4.71 -21.94 16.51
N LYS A 25 4.57 -22.74 15.46
CA LYS A 25 5.49 -22.78 14.32
C LYS A 25 4.86 -22.05 13.15
N TYR A 26 5.66 -21.22 12.50
CA TYR A 26 5.31 -20.63 11.21
C TYR A 26 5.40 -21.75 10.16
N ASP A 27 4.29 -22.06 9.49
CA ASP A 27 4.37 -22.78 8.23
C ASP A 27 5.27 -22.00 7.26
N PRO A 28 5.99 -22.68 6.34
CA PRO A 28 6.73 -21.99 5.31
C PRO A 28 5.78 -21.05 4.55
N LEU A 29 6.25 -19.83 4.28
CA LEU A 29 5.48 -18.88 3.47
C LEU A 29 5.08 -19.53 2.15
N PRO A 30 3.86 -19.28 1.65
CA PRO A 30 3.43 -19.83 0.39
C PRO A 30 4.38 -19.48 -0.76
N SER A 31 4.58 -20.41 -1.69
CA SER A 31 5.33 -20.17 -2.94
C SER A 31 4.50 -19.51 -4.03
N ASP A 32 3.18 -19.46 -3.85
CA ASP A 32 2.23 -18.85 -4.76
C ASP A 32 1.82 -17.46 -4.27
N LEU A 33 1.50 -16.57 -5.20
CA LEU A 33 0.92 -15.26 -4.91
C LEU A 33 -0.58 -15.41 -4.64
N TYR A 34 -1.04 -14.89 -3.52
CA TYR A 34 -2.45 -14.88 -3.15
C TYR A 34 -3.07 -13.51 -3.33
N GLU A 35 -4.39 -13.51 -3.54
CA GLU A 35 -5.23 -12.33 -3.54
C GLU A 35 -6.30 -12.47 -2.46
N VAL A 36 -6.48 -11.42 -1.66
CA VAL A 36 -7.57 -11.33 -0.70
C VAL A 36 -8.33 -10.02 -0.85
N LYS A 37 -9.64 -10.08 -0.62
CA LYS A 37 -10.54 -8.93 -0.66
C LYS A 37 -10.98 -8.56 0.75
N LEU A 38 -10.49 -7.40 1.20
CA LEU A 38 -10.77 -6.81 2.50
C LEU A 38 -11.67 -5.58 2.32
N GLN A 39 -12.28 -5.08 3.40
CA GLN A 39 -13.12 -3.88 3.38
C GLN A 39 -12.42 -2.76 4.12
N VAL A 40 -12.54 -1.53 3.63
CA VAL A 40 -12.06 -0.35 4.36
C VAL A 40 -12.88 -0.18 5.62
N GLU A 41 -12.19 -0.02 6.74
CA GLU A 41 -12.76 0.24 8.05
C GLU A 41 -12.65 1.70 8.47
N THR A 42 -13.39 2.04 9.51
CA THR A 42 -13.25 3.36 10.14
C THR A 42 -11.97 3.42 10.98
N TRP A 43 -11.53 4.64 11.23
CA TRP A 43 -10.40 4.87 12.12
C TRP A 43 -10.67 4.54 13.58
N ALA A 44 -11.91 4.76 14.01
CA ALA A 44 -12.35 4.33 15.33
C ALA A 44 -12.13 2.82 15.48
N THR A 45 -12.54 2.01 14.51
CA THR A 45 -12.33 0.56 14.52
C THR A 45 -10.87 0.16 14.74
N CYS A 46 -9.92 0.76 14.00
CA CYS A 46 -8.50 0.48 14.20
C CYS A 46 -7.95 0.99 15.54
N ASN A 47 -8.39 2.16 15.98
CA ASN A 47 -7.94 2.74 17.23
C ASN A 47 -8.50 2.02 18.46
N ASP A 48 -9.69 1.46 18.35
CA ASP A 48 -10.27 0.58 19.37
C ASP A 48 -9.48 -0.73 19.47
N ALA A 49 -8.94 -1.24 18.35
CA ALA A 49 -8.14 -2.45 18.32
C ALA A 49 -6.71 -2.26 18.85
N TYR A 50 -6.08 -1.10 18.62
CA TYR A 50 -4.64 -0.90 18.85
C TYR A 50 -4.27 0.27 19.78
N GLY A 51 -5.24 1.05 20.25
CA GLY A 51 -5.03 2.16 21.19
C GLY A 51 -4.50 3.44 20.53
N ASN A 52 -5.34 4.18 19.79
CA ASN A 52 -5.10 5.55 19.28
C ASN A 52 -3.75 5.86 18.60
N VAL A 53 -2.99 4.85 18.17
CA VAL A 53 -1.67 5.02 17.55
C VAL A 53 -1.74 5.33 16.05
N HIS A 54 -2.88 5.07 15.39
CA HIS A 54 -3.00 5.11 13.93
C HIS A 54 -3.77 6.36 13.47
N GLN A 55 -3.14 7.15 12.60
CA GLN A 55 -3.58 8.51 12.26
C GLN A 55 -4.28 8.56 10.90
N HIS A 56 -4.77 9.75 10.52
CA HIS A 56 -5.46 10.03 9.25
C HIS A 56 -4.63 9.70 7.97
N ASN A 57 -3.36 9.34 8.11
CA ASN A 57 -2.43 8.99 7.05
C ASN A 57 -2.41 7.49 6.68
N ASP A 58 -3.06 6.59 7.42
CA ASP A 58 -3.10 5.14 7.11
C ASP A 58 -4.41 4.68 6.43
N VAL A 59 -4.57 3.41 6.08
CA VAL A 59 -5.81 2.78 5.64
C VAL A 59 -6.03 1.62 6.58
N CYS A 60 -7.16 1.64 7.27
CA CYS A 60 -7.63 0.53 8.10
C CYS A 60 -8.45 -0.42 7.24
N LEU A 61 -8.16 -1.71 7.26
CA LEU A 61 -8.95 -2.73 6.56
C LEU A 61 -9.43 -3.82 7.52
N THR A 62 -10.61 -4.37 7.26
CA THR A 62 -11.09 -5.58 7.94
C THR A 62 -10.18 -6.76 7.71
N THR A 63 -10.19 -7.70 8.65
CA THR A 63 -9.65 -9.05 8.46
C THR A 63 -10.66 -10.07 8.98
N THR A 64 -10.53 -11.31 8.56
CA THR A 64 -11.26 -12.46 9.11
C THR A 64 -10.30 -13.64 9.22
N LYS A 65 -10.60 -14.66 10.04
CA LYS A 65 -9.69 -15.80 10.26
C LYS A 65 -9.28 -16.53 8.97
N ASP A 66 -10.14 -16.48 7.95
CA ASP A 66 -9.95 -17.06 6.61
C ASP A 66 -9.33 -16.10 5.59
N LYS A 67 -9.16 -14.82 5.95
CA LYS A 67 -8.60 -13.76 5.10
C LYS A 67 -7.41 -13.12 5.79
N CYS A 68 -6.23 -13.41 5.28
CA CYS A 68 -5.01 -12.91 5.86
C CYS A 68 -4.38 -11.83 4.96
N ALA A 69 -3.84 -10.80 5.61
CA ALA A 69 -2.69 -10.05 5.14
C ALA A 69 -1.74 -9.96 6.33
N CYS A 70 -0.51 -10.47 6.21
CA CYS A 70 0.38 -10.63 7.37
C CYS A 70 1.82 -10.17 7.09
N GLU A 71 2.75 -10.54 7.98
CA GLU A 71 4.14 -10.10 8.00
C GLU A 71 4.87 -10.28 6.65
N GLY A 72 4.65 -11.39 5.94
CA GLY A 72 5.25 -11.58 4.61
C GLY A 72 4.61 -10.73 3.49
N ASP A 73 3.55 -9.99 3.78
CA ASP A 73 2.94 -8.98 2.90
C ASP A 73 3.42 -7.56 3.25
N SER A 74 4.27 -7.39 4.26
CA SER A 74 4.81 -6.09 4.68
C SER A 74 5.47 -5.34 3.51
N GLY A 75 5.04 -4.09 3.29
CA GLY A 75 5.42 -3.28 2.13
C GLY A 75 4.62 -3.56 0.85
N GLY A 76 3.74 -4.57 0.88
CA GLY A 76 2.88 -4.98 -0.23
C GLY A 76 1.75 -3.98 -0.53
N PRO A 77 1.17 -4.03 -1.74
CA PRO A 77 0.23 -3.02 -2.19
C PRO A 77 -1.22 -3.30 -1.75
N TYR A 78 -1.92 -2.26 -1.33
CA TYR A 78 -3.38 -2.25 -1.24
C TYR A 78 -3.95 -1.64 -2.51
N LEU A 79 -4.84 -2.35 -3.19
CA LEU A 79 -5.29 -2.06 -4.55
C LEU A 79 -6.80 -1.84 -4.62
N GLN A 80 -7.24 -0.87 -5.42
CA GLN A 80 -8.65 -0.66 -5.74
C GLN A 80 -8.83 -0.34 -7.22
N LYS A 81 -10.00 -0.64 -7.77
CA LYS A 81 -10.42 -0.13 -9.09
C LYS A 81 -10.92 1.30 -8.93
N HIS A 82 -10.26 2.26 -9.57
CA HIS A 82 -10.65 3.66 -9.50
C HIS A 82 -12.09 3.86 -10.01
N PRO A 83 -12.99 4.52 -9.25
CA PRO A 83 -14.42 4.56 -9.56
C PRO A 83 -14.73 5.22 -10.90
N THR A 84 -14.00 6.28 -11.25
CA THR A 84 -14.26 7.13 -12.43
C THR A 84 -13.16 7.13 -13.51
N LYS A 85 -12.14 6.28 -13.40
CA LYS A 85 -11.01 6.23 -14.35
C LYS A 85 -10.97 4.88 -15.07
N ASN A 86 -12.08 4.53 -15.74
CA ASN A 86 -12.24 3.26 -16.47
C ASN A 86 -11.84 2.03 -15.64
N LYS A 87 -12.18 2.03 -14.34
CA LYS A 87 -11.82 0.96 -13.39
C LYS A 87 -10.31 0.65 -13.32
N LYS A 88 -9.44 1.60 -13.69
CA LYS A 88 -7.99 1.46 -13.59
C LYS A 88 -7.59 1.08 -12.16
N LEU A 89 -6.75 0.05 -12.04
CA LEU A 89 -6.18 -0.36 -10.78
C LEU A 89 -5.28 0.75 -10.22
N ILE A 90 -5.49 1.09 -8.96
CA ILE A 90 -4.74 2.10 -8.24
C ILE A 90 -4.29 1.55 -6.89
N GLN A 91 -3.07 1.89 -6.50
CA GLN A 91 -2.56 1.57 -5.18
C GLN A 91 -3.00 2.65 -4.19
N VAL A 92 -3.77 2.25 -3.18
CA VAL A 92 -4.37 3.13 -2.18
C VAL A 92 -3.67 3.08 -0.83
N GLY A 93 -2.86 2.05 -0.61
CA GLY A 93 -2.09 1.85 0.61
C GLY A 93 -0.87 0.95 0.40
N VAL A 94 -0.05 0.87 1.44
CA VAL A 94 1.12 -0.01 1.57
C VAL A 94 0.99 -0.71 2.92
N GLN A 95 0.88 -2.04 2.95
CA GLN A 95 0.83 -2.82 4.21
C GLN A 95 2.02 -2.43 5.09
N TRP A 96 1.78 -2.12 6.36
CA TRP A 96 2.87 -1.86 7.31
C TRP A 96 2.67 -2.51 8.67
N PHE A 97 1.42 -2.75 9.09
CA PHE A 97 1.13 -3.28 10.41
C PHE A 97 -0.09 -4.20 10.38
N ASP A 98 -0.01 -5.26 11.18
CA ASP A 98 -1.08 -6.22 11.40
C ASP A 98 -1.15 -6.63 12.87
N GLY A 99 -2.30 -7.16 13.28
CA GLY A 99 -2.54 -7.67 14.63
C GLY A 99 -2.21 -9.16 14.80
N GLY A 100 -1.37 -9.72 13.91
CA GLY A 100 -0.98 -11.12 13.87
C GLY A 100 -1.75 -11.96 12.84
N CYS A 101 -1.04 -12.90 12.20
CA CYS A 101 -1.61 -13.77 11.17
C CYS A 101 -2.77 -14.62 11.70
N GLY A 102 -3.87 -14.68 10.93
CA GLY A 102 -5.09 -15.41 11.30
C GLY A 102 -5.92 -14.75 12.41
N SER A 103 -5.55 -13.55 12.83
CA SER A 103 -6.34 -12.69 13.73
C SER A 103 -7.57 -12.12 13.01
N ILE A 104 -8.54 -11.66 13.79
CA ILE A 104 -9.65 -10.81 13.31
C ILE A 104 -9.35 -9.31 13.48
N ALA A 105 -8.17 -8.99 14.00
CA ALA A 105 -7.76 -7.62 14.21
C ALA A 105 -7.48 -6.92 12.86
N PRO A 106 -7.84 -5.64 12.70
CA PRO A 106 -7.70 -4.92 11.43
C PRO A 106 -6.25 -4.85 10.94
N VAL A 107 -6.02 -4.84 9.62
CA VAL A 107 -4.69 -4.55 9.06
C VAL A 107 -4.57 -3.09 8.67
N ILE A 108 -3.36 -2.55 8.77
CA ILE A 108 -3.09 -1.12 8.60
C ILE A 108 -2.02 -0.93 7.54
N GLY A 109 -2.27 0.00 6.62
CA GLY A 109 -1.31 0.36 5.59
C GLY A 109 -1.18 1.86 5.38
N GLY A 110 0.00 2.38 5.09
CA GLY A 110 0.19 3.82 4.86
C GLY A 110 -0.52 4.28 3.59
N ARG A 111 -1.31 5.37 3.64
CA ARG A 111 -2.02 5.93 2.47
C ARG A 111 -1.02 6.47 1.46
N THR A 112 -1.00 5.87 0.27
CA THR A 112 -0.17 6.35 -0.85
C THR A 112 -0.48 7.78 -1.26
N TRP A 113 -1.73 8.23 -1.10
CA TRP A 113 -2.10 9.61 -1.39
C TRP A 113 -1.40 10.61 -0.47
N TYR A 114 -1.23 10.28 0.82
CA TYR A 114 -0.64 11.19 1.81
C TYR A 114 0.81 11.54 1.45
N ILE A 115 1.54 10.57 0.89
CA ILE A 115 2.94 10.73 0.46
C ILE A 115 3.09 11.01 -1.04
N LYS A 116 1.99 11.28 -1.76
CA LYS A 116 2.00 11.41 -3.22
C LYS A 116 2.97 12.49 -3.71
N ASP A 117 3.01 13.63 -3.06
CA ASP A 117 3.86 14.73 -3.49
C ASP A 117 5.34 14.37 -3.31
N TRP A 118 5.69 13.73 -2.20
CA TRP A 118 7.03 13.15 -2.02
C TRP A 118 7.37 12.12 -3.11
N ILE A 119 6.45 11.24 -3.52
CA ILE A 119 6.65 10.29 -4.63
C ILE A 119 6.89 11.04 -5.96
N LEU A 120 6.10 12.08 -6.23
CA LEU A 120 6.20 12.89 -7.46
C LEU A 120 7.49 13.72 -7.50
N GLU A 121 7.94 14.24 -6.36
CA GLU A 121 9.21 14.96 -6.29
C GLU A 121 10.41 14.01 -6.36
N THR A 122 10.35 12.89 -5.63
CA THR A 122 11.44 11.90 -5.59
C THR A 122 11.70 11.32 -6.97
N ARG A 123 10.66 10.94 -7.74
CA ARG A 123 10.85 10.48 -9.13
C ARG A 123 11.57 11.52 -10.00
N CYS A 124 11.27 12.80 -9.79
CA CYS A 124 11.89 13.88 -10.55
C CYS A 124 13.33 14.13 -10.12
N ARG A 125 13.63 13.93 -8.84
CA ARG A 125 14.99 14.04 -8.31
C ARG A 125 15.90 12.91 -8.82
N VAL A 126 15.43 11.67 -8.77
CA VAL A 126 16.28 10.47 -8.97
C VAL A 126 16.22 9.84 -10.36
N SER A 127 15.15 10.07 -11.14
CA SER A 127 15.04 9.44 -12.46
C SER A 127 16.06 10.00 -13.44
N GLN A 128 16.62 9.15 -14.30
CA GLN A 128 17.42 9.57 -15.46
C GLN A 128 16.52 10.04 -16.63
N TYR A 129 15.22 9.74 -16.59
CA TYR A 129 14.23 10.03 -17.63
C TYR A 129 13.32 11.21 -17.25
N LYS A 130 13.87 12.25 -16.62
CA LYS A 130 13.11 13.42 -16.11
C LYS A 130 12.32 14.14 -17.21
N GLN A 131 12.80 14.08 -18.45
CA GLN A 131 12.14 14.63 -19.65
C GLN A 131 10.78 13.98 -19.94
N ASN A 132 10.58 12.72 -19.58
CA ASN A 132 9.32 11.99 -19.77
C ASN A 132 8.35 12.19 -18.60
N LEU A 133 8.81 12.85 -17.54
CA LEU A 133 8.03 13.08 -16.32
C LEU A 133 7.50 14.51 -16.28
N LYS A 134 6.28 14.67 -15.75
CA LYS A 134 5.72 16.00 -15.43
C LYS A 134 6.39 16.54 -14.16
N CYS A 135 7.62 17.01 -14.28
CA CYS A 135 8.41 17.54 -13.18
C CYS A 135 8.24 19.06 -12.99
N PRO A 136 8.24 19.55 -11.73
CA PRO A 136 8.41 20.96 -11.41
C PRO A 136 9.68 21.55 -12.05
N ARG A 137 9.66 22.86 -12.35
CA ARG A 137 10.77 23.58 -13.02
C ARG A 137 12.11 23.42 -12.29
N LYS A 138 12.09 23.42 -10.94
CA LYS A 138 13.28 23.20 -10.08
C LYS A 138 14.02 21.88 -10.35
N TYR A 139 13.35 20.89 -10.92
CA TYR A 139 13.94 19.58 -11.27
C TYR A 139 14.19 19.41 -12.78
N LYS A 140 13.90 20.44 -13.59
CA LYS A 140 14.06 20.42 -15.06
C LYS A 140 15.36 21.07 -15.56
N THR A 141 16.28 21.44 -14.67
CA THR A 141 17.48 22.20 -15.05
C THR A 141 18.68 21.32 -15.44
N LYS A 142 19.19 21.66 -16.64
CA LYS A 142 20.31 21.13 -17.43
C LYS A 142 20.28 19.61 -17.66
N ALA A 143 19.85 19.24 -18.87
CA ALA A 143 20.25 17.98 -19.49
C ALA A 143 21.75 17.80 -19.23
N SER A 144 22.13 16.73 -18.54
CA SER A 144 23.51 16.27 -18.53
C SER A 144 23.88 16.09 -20.00
N LYS A 145 24.85 16.87 -20.49
CA LYS A 145 25.50 16.56 -21.76
C LYS A 145 25.95 15.11 -21.63
N VAL A 146 25.38 14.24 -22.46
CA VAL A 146 25.95 12.92 -22.70
C VAL A 146 27.37 13.20 -23.19
N LEU A 147 28.37 12.82 -22.41
CA LEU A 147 29.75 12.79 -22.88
C LEU A 147 29.79 11.68 -23.92
N GLU A 148 29.68 12.03 -25.20
CA GLU A 148 30.15 11.17 -26.26
C GLU A 148 31.66 11.04 -26.09
N VAL A 149 32.10 9.84 -25.75
CA VAL A 149 33.51 9.48 -25.70
C VAL A 149 33.86 9.08 -27.14
N GLY A 150 34.65 9.95 -27.80
CA GLY A 150 35.27 9.64 -29.09
C GLY A 150 36.44 8.69 -28.95
#